data_AF-A0A409XE33-F1
#
_entry.id   AF-A0A409XE33-F1
#
_cell.length_a   1.000
_cell.length_b   1.000
_cell.length_c   1.000
_cell.angle_alpha   90.00
_cell.angle_beta   90.00
_cell.angle_gamma   90.00
#
_symmetry.space_group_name_H-M   'P 1'
#
loop_
_entity.id
_entity.type
_entity.pdbx_description
1 polymer ?
#
loop_
_entity_poly.entity_id
_entity_poly.type
_entity_poly.pdbx_seq_one_letter_code
_entity_poly.pdbx_strand_id
1 'polypeptide(L)'
;MATILATFRRARLYLTGEKEDYDTVMSPEMERKYWKSAAKDRMTLLRSDARFVGRNGRRTSTMPPVILSYTPALPLEKQRKRKKGNHYFISPKTYCKWHRMVFPGAKHPTFAEASKLRDTHDAEELQQIHHISRMLPDDQVFPDSGGIPKPWSPKYQQKWRKWLKSREADTIFFGEESDDASPLSRAQNRFSKSWSKGS
;
A
#
# COMPACT_ATOMS: atom_id res chain seq x y z
N MET A 1 -4.04 -44.92 -9.35
CA MET A 1 -3.63 -43.68 -8.68
C MET A 1 -2.34 -43.15 -9.30
N ALA A 2 -2.41 -42.22 -10.26
CA ALA A 2 -1.30 -41.31 -10.64
C ALA A 2 -1.71 -40.45 -11.86
N THR A 3 -2.43 -39.33 -11.64
CA THR A 3 -2.69 -38.38 -12.74
C THR A 3 -2.90 -36.95 -12.23
N ILE A 4 -1.99 -36.41 -11.42
CA ILE A 4 -2.00 -34.98 -11.03
C ILE A 4 -0.57 -34.45 -10.89
N LEU A 5 0.21 -34.36 -11.97
CA LEU A 5 1.49 -33.63 -11.97
C LEU A 5 1.85 -33.05 -13.36
N ALA A 6 0.97 -32.25 -13.98
CA ALA A 6 1.31 -31.63 -15.28
C ALA A 6 0.72 -30.23 -15.52
N THR A 7 0.52 -29.40 -14.49
CA THR A 7 -0.05 -28.04 -14.69
C THR A 7 0.69 -26.91 -13.97
N PHE A 8 1.96 -27.10 -13.57
CA PHE A 8 2.75 -26.04 -12.91
C PHE A 8 4.08 -25.72 -13.60
N ARG A 9 4.07 -25.50 -14.93
CA ARG A 9 5.22 -24.95 -15.67
C ARG A 9 4.85 -23.85 -16.68
N ARG A 10 3.80 -23.06 -16.43
CA ARG A 10 3.36 -22.00 -17.36
C ARG A 10 3.06 -20.66 -16.69
N ALA A 11 3.85 -20.29 -15.69
CA ALA A 11 3.73 -18.98 -15.02
C ALA A 11 5.09 -18.44 -14.52
N ARG A 12 6.16 -18.59 -15.31
CA ARG A 12 7.48 -18.08 -14.95
C ARG A 12 8.27 -17.52 -16.15
N LEU A 13 7.61 -16.75 -17.02
CA LEU A 13 8.28 -16.06 -18.14
C LEU A 13 7.76 -14.62 -18.38
N TYR A 14 7.16 -13.96 -17.39
CA TYR A 14 6.69 -12.56 -17.53
C TYR A 14 7.34 -11.60 -16.52
N LEU A 15 8.58 -11.90 -16.07
CA LEU A 15 9.29 -11.11 -15.06
C LEU A 15 10.73 -10.75 -15.45
N THR A 16 11.05 -10.87 -16.73
CA THR A 16 12.25 -10.30 -17.34
C THR A 16 11.77 -9.27 -18.36
N GLY A 17 11.83 -7.99 -17.98
CA GLY A 17 11.49 -6.87 -18.85
C GLY A 17 12.56 -6.63 -19.90
N GLU A 18 12.75 -7.59 -20.80
CA GLU A 18 13.36 -7.30 -22.09
C GLU A 18 12.30 -6.58 -22.93
N LYS A 19 12.55 -5.31 -23.23
CA LYS A 19 11.85 -4.63 -24.32
C LYS A 19 12.22 -5.37 -25.59
N GLU A 20 11.34 -6.23 -26.07
CA GLU A 20 11.42 -6.73 -27.43
C GLU A 20 11.26 -5.51 -28.35
N ASP A 21 12.33 -5.16 -29.06
CA ASP A 21 12.27 -4.22 -30.17
C ASP A 21 11.28 -4.79 -31.20
N TYR A 22 10.15 -4.10 -31.33
CA TYR A 22 9.04 -4.47 -32.21
C TYR A 22 9.35 -4.32 -33.71
N ASP A 23 10.61 -4.25 -34.10
CA ASP A 23 11.08 -4.12 -35.49
C ASP A 23 11.76 -5.39 -36.00
N THR A 24 11.28 -6.56 -35.57
CA THR A 24 11.64 -7.81 -36.25
C THR A 24 10.67 -8.01 -37.40
N VAL A 25 11.08 -7.61 -38.61
CA VAL A 25 10.38 -7.95 -39.86
C VAL A 25 10.16 -9.47 -39.86
N MET A 26 8.91 -9.92 -39.76
CA MET A 26 8.60 -11.35 -39.71
C MET A 26 9.12 -12.02 -40.99
N SER A 27 10.04 -12.98 -40.84
CA SER A 27 10.42 -13.85 -41.94
C SER A 27 9.17 -14.51 -42.56
N PRO A 28 9.08 -14.68 -43.89
CA PRO A 28 7.93 -15.29 -44.56
C PRO A 28 7.53 -16.66 -43.98
N GLU A 29 8.49 -17.40 -43.43
CA GLU A 29 8.24 -18.69 -42.77
C GLU A 29 7.53 -18.54 -41.42
N MET A 30 7.92 -17.53 -40.64
CA MET A 30 7.28 -17.19 -39.37
C MET A 30 5.84 -16.71 -39.61
N GLU A 31 5.62 -15.93 -40.66
CA GLU A 31 4.29 -15.44 -41.04
C GLU A 31 3.36 -16.61 -41.40
N ARG A 32 3.83 -17.56 -42.20
CA ARG A 32 3.07 -18.78 -42.54
C ARG A 32 2.73 -19.61 -41.29
N LYS A 33 3.65 -19.70 -40.33
CA LYS A 33 3.44 -20.41 -39.07
C LYS A 33 2.40 -19.71 -38.19
N TYR A 34 2.46 -18.37 -38.11
CA TYR A 34 1.47 -17.55 -37.45
C TYR A 34 0.08 -17.77 -38.05
N TRP A 35 -0.07 -17.66 -39.38
CA TRP A 35 -1.36 -17.85 -40.05
C TRP A 35 -1.94 -19.24 -39.87
N LYS A 36 -1.10 -20.29 -39.86
CA LYS A 36 -1.54 -21.66 -39.54
C LYS A 36 -2.06 -21.78 -38.10
N SER A 37 -1.41 -21.13 -37.14
CA SER A 37 -1.86 -21.11 -35.74
C SER A 37 -3.17 -20.34 -35.59
N ALA A 38 -3.25 -19.14 -36.16
CA ALA A 38 -4.43 -18.29 -36.12
C ALA A 38 -5.65 -18.95 -36.78
N ALA A 39 -5.47 -19.69 -37.88
CA ALA A 39 -6.55 -20.46 -38.52
C ALA A 39 -7.12 -21.54 -37.59
N LYS A 40 -6.27 -22.19 -36.79
CA LYS A 40 -6.68 -23.21 -35.82
C LYS A 40 -7.47 -22.60 -34.66
N ASP A 41 -7.03 -21.45 -34.17
CA ASP A 41 -7.73 -20.72 -33.12
C ASP A 41 -9.09 -20.19 -33.60
N ARG A 42 -9.16 -19.72 -34.86
CA ARG A 42 -10.43 -19.34 -35.50
C ARG A 42 -11.44 -20.49 -35.54
N MET A 43 -11.00 -21.71 -35.88
CA MET A 43 -11.88 -22.89 -35.86
C MET A 43 -12.36 -23.25 -34.45
N THR A 44 -11.56 -22.93 -33.44
CA THR A 44 -11.91 -23.17 -32.03
C THR A 44 -12.94 -22.14 -31.55
N LEU A 45 -12.76 -20.86 -31.92
CA LEU A 45 -13.72 -19.80 -31.61
C LEU A 45 -15.05 -19.96 -32.35
N LEU A 46 -15.04 -20.48 -33.58
CA LEU A 46 -16.27 -20.81 -34.33
C LEU A 46 -17.11 -21.90 -33.63
N ARG A 47 -16.50 -22.82 -32.88
CA ARG A 47 -17.23 -23.80 -32.05
C ARG A 47 -17.88 -23.17 -30.82
N SER A 48 -17.39 -22.02 -30.39
CA SER A 48 -17.89 -21.26 -29.25
C SER A 48 -18.80 -20.10 -29.68
N ASP A 49 -19.16 -20.02 -30.97
CA ASP A 49 -20.16 -19.06 -31.42
C ASP A 49 -21.47 -19.36 -30.69
N ALA A 50 -21.96 -18.38 -29.94
CA ALA A 50 -23.18 -18.47 -29.15
C ALA A 50 -24.43 -18.74 -30.02
N ARG A 51 -24.29 -18.71 -31.35
CA ARG A 51 -25.33 -19.14 -32.31
C ARG A 51 -25.40 -20.67 -32.45
N PHE A 52 -24.35 -21.42 -32.10
CA PHE A 52 -24.27 -22.87 -32.26
C PHE A 52 -24.68 -23.61 -30.96
N VAL A 53 -25.84 -23.25 -30.40
CA VAL A 53 -26.44 -24.01 -29.30
C VAL A 53 -27.14 -25.24 -29.90
N GLY A 54 -26.46 -26.38 -29.86
CA GLY A 54 -27.08 -27.71 -29.83
C GLY A 54 -26.85 -28.61 -31.05
N ARG A 55 -25.99 -29.63 -30.90
CA ARG A 55 -25.95 -30.79 -31.82
C ARG A 55 -27.01 -31.85 -31.49
N ASN A 56 -27.53 -31.86 -30.25
CA ASN A 56 -28.50 -32.87 -29.76
C ASN A 56 -29.71 -32.29 -28.99
N GLY A 57 -29.91 -30.96 -28.98
CA GLY A 57 -31.01 -30.34 -28.23
C GLY A 57 -32.08 -29.86 -29.19
N ARG A 58 -33.33 -30.33 -29.01
CA ARG A 58 -34.53 -29.84 -29.70
C ARG A 58 -34.40 -28.36 -30.04
N ARG A 59 -34.62 -27.99 -31.31
CA ARG A 59 -35.00 -26.63 -31.68
C ARG A 59 -36.25 -26.30 -30.87
N THR A 60 -36.09 -25.65 -29.71
CA THR A 60 -37.21 -24.91 -29.14
C THR A 60 -37.47 -23.81 -30.16
N SER A 61 -38.57 -23.92 -30.92
CA SER A 61 -38.98 -22.91 -31.89
C SER A 61 -39.31 -21.56 -31.25
N THR A 62 -39.14 -21.46 -29.93
CA THR A 62 -39.11 -20.22 -29.18
C THR A 62 -37.90 -19.42 -29.62
N MET A 63 -38.10 -18.63 -30.68
CA MET A 63 -37.20 -17.57 -31.08
C MET A 63 -36.84 -16.78 -29.82
N PRO A 64 -35.55 -16.59 -29.49
CA PRO A 64 -35.21 -15.74 -28.36
C PRO A 64 -35.86 -14.37 -28.59
N PRO A 65 -36.53 -13.79 -27.59
CA PRO A 65 -37.24 -12.54 -27.75
C PRO A 65 -36.26 -11.49 -28.28
N VAL A 66 -36.69 -10.76 -29.31
CA VAL A 66 -35.93 -9.63 -29.84
C VAL A 66 -35.86 -8.59 -28.73
N ILE A 67 -34.71 -8.45 -28.09
CA ILE A 67 -34.47 -7.42 -27.08
C ILE A 67 -34.37 -6.09 -27.84
N LEU A 68 -35.45 -5.32 -27.82
CA LEU A 68 -35.55 -4.03 -28.55
C LEU A 68 -34.59 -2.97 -28.00
N SER A 69 -34.22 -3.05 -26.73
CA SER A 69 -33.23 -2.19 -26.11
C SER A 69 -32.49 -2.93 -25.00
N TYR A 70 -31.17 -2.98 -25.12
CA TYR A 70 -30.28 -3.46 -24.05
C TYR A 70 -29.73 -2.23 -23.32
N THR A 71 -30.15 -2.04 -22.07
CA THR A 71 -29.51 -1.07 -21.20
C THR A 71 -28.40 -1.79 -20.44
N PRO A 72 -27.11 -1.58 -20.76
CA PRO A 72 -26.03 -2.22 -20.02
C PRO A 72 -26.15 -1.80 -18.55
N ALA A 73 -26.05 -2.77 -17.64
CA ALA A 73 -25.89 -2.45 -16.23
C ALA A 73 -24.65 -1.54 -16.12
N LEU A 74 -24.85 -0.32 -15.57
CA LEU A 74 -23.74 0.56 -15.28
C LEU A 74 -22.72 -0.26 -14.50
N PRO A 75 -21.45 -0.28 -14.93
CA PRO A 75 -20.44 -1.07 -14.25
C PRO A 75 -20.51 -0.69 -12.78
N LEU A 76 -20.73 -1.68 -11.89
CA LEU A 76 -20.74 -1.45 -10.46
C LEU A 76 -19.54 -0.54 -10.19
N GLU A 77 -19.79 0.65 -9.65
CA GLU A 77 -18.72 1.50 -9.16
C GLU A 77 -17.84 0.57 -8.37
N LYS A 78 -16.63 0.32 -8.89
CA LYS A 78 -15.65 -0.49 -8.19
C LYS A 78 -15.39 0.31 -6.94
N GLN A 79 -16.13 0.01 -5.88
CA GLN A 79 -15.80 0.43 -4.55
C GLN A 79 -14.38 -0.07 -4.40
N ARG A 80 -13.42 0.85 -4.58
CA ARG A 80 -12.02 0.58 -4.34
C ARG A 80 -12.03 0.15 -2.90
N LYS A 81 -12.00 -1.16 -2.65
CA LYS A 81 -11.91 -1.71 -1.31
C LYS A 81 -10.77 -0.94 -0.71
N ARG A 82 -11.06 0.00 0.21
CA ARG A 82 -10.05 0.79 0.89
C ARG A 82 -9.14 -0.28 1.45
N LYS A 83 -7.93 -0.42 0.87
CA LYS A 83 -6.99 -1.46 1.30
C LYS A 83 -6.95 -1.31 2.81
N LYS A 84 -7.34 -2.37 3.55
CA LYS A 84 -7.31 -2.40 5.02
C LYS A 84 -6.05 -1.64 5.41
N GLY A 85 -6.25 -0.51 6.11
CA GLY A 85 -5.29 0.59 6.16
C GLY A 85 -3.88 0.04 6.28
N ASN A 86 -3.01 0.38 5.33
CA ASN A 86 -1.62 -0.06 5.37
C ASN A 86 -1.05 0.45 6.70
N HIS A 87 -1.00 -0.41 7.71
CA HIS A 87 -0.43 -0.10 9.00
C HIS A 87 1.02 0.31 8.73
N TYR A 88 1.31 1.60 8.94
CA TYR A 88 2.62 2.12 8.66
C TYR A 88 3.56 1.63 9.75
N PHE A 89 4.46 0.72 9.42
CA PHE A 89 5.36 0.12 10.38
C PHE A 89 6.67 0.91 10.47
N ILE A 90 7.05 1.27 11.70
CA ILE A 90 8.35 1.88 11.99
C ILE A 90 9.16 0.97 12.93
N SER A 91 10.47 0.92 12.71
CA SER A 91 11.37 0.20 13.62
C SER A 91 11.47 0.95 14.97
N PRO A 92 11.60 0.24 16.11
CA PRO A 92 11.78 0.91 17.40
C PRO A 92 13.06 1.74 17.47
N LYS A 93 14.13 1.35 16.74
CA LYS A 93 15.37 2.14 16.61
C LYS A 93 15.07 3.52 16.04
N THR A 94 14.29 3.57 14.97
CA THR A 94 13.90 4.80 14.30
C THR A 94 13.04 5.68 15.20
N TYR A 95 12.18 5.08 16.03
CA TYR A 95 11.40 5.80 17.04
C TYR A 95 12.30 6.44 18.11
N CYS A 96 13.23 5.67 18.69
CA CYS A 96 14.23 6.19 19.62
C CYS A 96 15.04 7.34 18.99
N LYS A 97 15.42 7.20 17.71
CA LYS A 97 16.15 8.21 16.96
C LYS A 97 15.38 9.52 16.87
N TRP A 98 14.15 9.44 16.38
CA TRP A 98 13.26 10.59 16.30
C TRP A 98 13.08 11.25 17.67
N HIS A 99 12.87 10.45 18.72
CA HIS A 99 12.67 10.95 20.06
C HIS A 99 13.90 11.75 20.56
N ARG A 100 15.11 11.23 20.34
CA ARG A 100 16.37 11.95 20.64
C ARG A 100 16.52 13.26 19.86
N MET A 101 16.05 13.28 18.62
CA MET A 101 16.12 14.48 17.77
C MET A 101 15.11 15.55 18.19
N VAL A 102 13.91 15.16 18.64
CA VAL A 102 12.79 16.09 18.88
C VAL A 102 12.71 16.56 20.33
N PHE A 103 13.01 15.69 21.30
CA PHE A 103 12.89 16.01 22.72
C PHE A 103 14.27 16.22 23.34
N PRO A 104 14.54 17.41 23.92
CA PRO A 104 15.77 17.63 24.66
C PRO A 104 15.74 16.85 25.97
N GLY A 105 16.91 16.42 26.46
CA GLY A 105 17.08 15.78 27.76
C GLY A 105 17.91 14.51 27.70
N ALA A 106 18.32 14.01 28.87
CA ALA A 106 19.09 12.77 28.97
C ALA A 106 18.20 11.52 28.93
N LYS A 107 16.91 11.65 29.29
CA LYS A 107 15.98 10.52 29.34
C LYS A 107 15.33 10.31 27.98
N HIS A 108 15.54 9.13 27.42
CA HIS A 108 14.98 8.71 26.14
C HIS A 108 14.46 7.28 26.27
N PRO A 109 13.39 6.92 25.53
CA PRO A 109 12.79 5.60 25.64
C PRO A 109 13.81 4.53 25.26
N THR A 110 13.83 3.46 26.05
CA THR A 110 14.54 2.24 25.70
C THR A 110 13.89 1.58 24.48
N PHE A 111 14.58 0.63 23.85
CA PHE A 111 14.05 -0.05 22.66
C PHE A 111 12.74 -0.79 22.93
N ALA A 112 12.61 -1.41 24.12
CA ALA A 112 11.40 -2.10 24.55
C ALA A 112 10.23 -1.13 24.78
N GLU A 113 10.49 0.03 25.39
CA GLU A 113 9.49 1.09 25.57
C GLU A 113 9.06 1.69 24.24
N ALA A 114 10.01 1.98 23.35
CA ALA A 114 9.73 2.48 22.01
C ALA A 114 8.85 1.52 21.20
N SER A 115 9.05 0.21 21.36
CA SER A 115 8.19 -0.79 20.74
C SER A 115 6.74 -0.74 21.23
N LYS A 116 6.49 -0.34 22.48
CA LYS A 116 5.13 -0.16 23.01
C LYS A 116 4.55 1.21 22.62
N LEU A 117 5.37 2.26 22.68
CA LEU A 117 4.95 3.63 22.37
C LEU A 117 4.55 3.80 20.90
N ARG A 118 5.25 3.15 19.96
CA ARG A 118 4.88 3.21 18.53
C ARG A 118 3.47 2.71 18.25
N ASP A 119 2.97 1.73 19.03
CA ASP A 119 1.64 1.15 18.83
C ASP A 119 0.52 2.13 19.28
N THR A 120 0.88 3.18 20.02
CA THR A 120 -0.06 4.21 20.48
C THR A 120 -0.26 5.36 19.48
N HIS A 121 0.52 5.36 18.39
CA HIS A 121 0.53 6.42 17.38
C HIS A 121 -0.27 6.04 16.14
N ASP A 122 -0.87 7.05 15.50
CA ASP A 122 -1.59 6.87 14.24
C ASP A 122 -0.63 6.65 13.06
N ALA A 123 -1.12 6.05 11.97
CA ALA A 123 -0.28 5.77 10.80
C ALA A 123 0.36 7.04 10.20
N GLU A 124 -0.34 8.17 10.23
CA GLU A 124 0.17 9.47 9.76
C GLU A 124 1.26 10.02 10.69
N GLU A 125 1.11 9.86 12.01
CA GLU A 125 2.14 10.20 12.99
C GLU A 125 3.39 9.37 12.75
N LEU A 126 3.23 8.06 12.57
CA LEU A 126 4.34 7.15 12.31
C LEU A 126 5.07 7.50 11.00
N GLN A 127 4.34 7.92 9.96
CA GLN A 127 4.94 8.44 8.73
C GLN A 127 5.76 9.70 8.99
N GLN A 128 5.24 10.64 9.78
CA GLN A 128 5.95 11.88 10.06
C GLN A 128 7.17 11.67 10.98
N ILE A 129 7.04 10.79 11.98
CA ILE A 129 8.14 10.33 12.83
C ILE A 129 9.25 9.74 11.94
N HIS A 130 8.88 8.83 11.03
CA HIS A 130 9.83 8.24 10.09
C HIS A 130 10.47 9.30 9.17
N HIS A 131 9.69 10.24 8.64
CA HIS A 131 10.21 11.33 7.80
C HIS A 131 11.26 12.18 8.54
N ILE A 132 10.95 12.64 9.77
CA ILE A 132 11.88 13.44 10.58
C ILE A 132 13.14 12.63 10.93
N SER A 133 12.98 11.35 11.27
CA SER A 133 14.10 10.47 11.63
C SER A 133 15.12 10.28 10.48
N ARG A 134 14.68 10.43 9.23
CA ARG A 134 15.54 10.33 8.03
C ARG A 134 16.33 11.61 7.75
N MET A 135 16.04 12.72 8.42
CA MET A 135 16.72 14.00 8.18
C MET A 135 18.14 14.08 8.77
N LEU A 136 18.51 13.13 9.64
CA LEU A 136 19.87 13.00 10.17
C LEU A 136 20.33 11.56 9.93
N PRO A 137 21.59 11.27 9.61
CA PRO A 137 22.09 9.90 9.61
C PRO A 137 22.11 9.30 11.03
N ASP A 138 22.08 7.97 11.13
CA ASP A 138 22.08 7.25 12.41
C ASP A 138 23.33 7.59 13.23
N ASP A 139 24.50 7.62 12.58
CA ASP A 139 25.82 7.84 13.20
C ASP A 139 25.93 9.21 13.90
N GLN A 140 25.13 10.20 13.48
CA GLN A 140 25.09 11.51 14.13
C GLN A 140 24.20 11.53 15.38
N VAL A 141 23.19 10.66 15.47
CA VAL A 141 22.27 10.56 16.62
C VAL A 141 22.77 9.54 17.65
N PHE A 142 23.36 8.46 17.16
CA PHE A 142 23.95 7.37 17.93
C PHE A 142 25.42 7.25 17.50
N PRO A 143 26.30 8.12 18.01
CA PRO A 143 27.71 7.97 17.71
C PRO A 143 28.20 6.62 18.22
N ASP A 144 29.04 5.97 17.42
CA ASP A 144 29.79 4.80 17.87
C ASP A 144 30.72 5.19 19.03
N SER A 145 31.23 4.20 19.76
CA SER A 145 31.85 4.27 21.10
C SER A 145 32.99 5.27 21.34
N GLY A 146 33.39 6.07 20.35
CA GLY A 146 34.37 7.17 20.49
C GLY A 146 33.94 8.51 19.87
N GLY A 147 32.73 8.62 19.30
CA GLY A 147 32.24 9.84 18.68
C GLY A 147 31.57 10.79 19.66
N ILE A 148 31.85 12.09 19.55
CA ILE A 148 31.10 13.12 20.30
C ILE A 148 29.69 13.19 19.69
N PRO A 149 28.62 12.95 20.47
CA PRO A 149 27.26 13.08 19.96
C PRO A 149 27.03 14.50 19.46
N LYS A 150 26.39 14.63 18.30
CA LYS A 150 26.01 15.94 17.79
C LYS A 150 25.12 16.63 18.83
N PRO A 151 25.39 17.90 19.18
CA PRO A 151 24.54 18.63 20.11
C PRO A 151 23.12 18.68 19.56
N TRP A 152 22.15 18.50 20.46
CA TRP A 152 20.73 18.56 20.12
C TRP A 152 20.39 19.89 19.43
N SER A 153 19.53 19.85 18.40
CA SER A 153 19.12 21.03 17.65
C SER A 153 17.61 21.25 17.75
N PRO A 154 17.14 22.46 18.08
CA PRO A 154 15.70 22.77 18.17
C PRO A 154 14.98 22.71 16.82
N LYS A 155 15.73 22.63 15.71
CA LYS A 155 15.19 22.59 14.35
C LYS A 155 14.17 21.46 14.15
N TYR A 156 14.46 20.27 14.65
CA TYR A 156 13.58 19.11 14.49
C TYR A 156 12.34 19.19 15.38
N GLN A 157 12.50 19.75 16.58
CA GLN A 157 11.39 20.04 17.47
C GLN A 157 10.40 21.05 16.85
N GLN A 158 10.92 22.10 16.20
CA GLN A 158 10.07 23.07 15.49
C GLN A 158 9.31 22.42 14.33
N LYS A 159 9.96 21.54 13.55
CA LYS A 159 9.28 20.79 12.48
C LYS A 159 8.16 19.91 13.02
N TRP A 160 8.41 19.20 14.12
CA TRP A 160 7.41 18.37 14.77
C TRP A 160 6.22 19.21 15.28
N ARG A 161 6.49 20.32 15.99
CA ARG A 161 5.44 21.24 16.45
C ARG A 161 4.64 21.86 15.31
N LYS A 162 5.29 22.24 14.21
CA LYS A 162 4.62 22.79 13.02
C LYS A 162 3.64 21.78 12.42
N TRP A 163 4.05 20.52 12.33
CA TRP A 163 3.19 19.44 11.82
C TRP A 163 2.01 19.14 12.75
N LEU A 164 2.24 19.13 14.07
CA LEU A 164 1.14 18.97 15.03
C LEU A 164 0.09 20.09 14.88
N LYS A 165 0.55 21.35 14.76
CA LYS A 165 -0.35 22.50 14.53
C LYS A 165 -1.14 22.39 13.22
N SER A 166 -0.53 21.92 12.12
CA SER A 166 -1.28 21.75 10.87
C SER A 166 -2.34 20.66 10.98
N ARG A 167 -2.03 19.55 11.66
CA ARG A 167 -2.99 18.46 11.84
C ARG A 167 -4.17 18.85 12.73
N GLU A 168 -3.92 19.67 13.76
CA GLU A 168 -4.98 20.23 14.59
C GLU A 168 -5.91 21.14 13.79
N ALA A 169 -5.37 21.97 12.89
CA ALA A 169 -6.17 22.81 12.00
C ALA A 169 -7.07 22.00 11.06
N ASP A 170 -6.56 20.90 10.50
CA ASP A 170 -7.35 20.01 9.64
C ASP A 170 -8.49 19.33 10.42
N THR A 171 -8.26 19.00 11.70
CA THR A 171 -9.27 18.36 12.55
C THR A 171 -10.41 19.32 12.90
N ILE A 172 -10.11 20.60 13.12
CA ILE A 172 -11.11 21.64 13.41
C ILE A 172 -12.05 21.86 12.20
N PHE A 173 -11.56 21.68 10.97
CA PHE A 173 -12.37 21.88 9.76
C PHE A 173 -13.40 20.77 9.51
N PHE A 174 -13.16 19.55 10.02
CA PHE A 174 -14.07 18.40 9.89
C PHE A 174 -14.84 18.07 11.19
N GLY A 175 -14.60 18.83 12.25
CA GLY A 175 -15.21 18.64 13.57
C GLY A 175 -16.41 19.55 13.76
N GLU A 176 -17.58 19.00 13.44
CA GLU A 176 -18.87 19.39 14.02
C GLU A 176 -18.72 19.50 15.55
N GLU A 177 -19.15 20.65 16.06
CA GLU A 177 -19.12 21.12 17.44
C GLU A 177 -19.55 20.02 18.42
N SER A 178 -18.58 19.45 19.14
CA SER A 178 -18.81 18.59 20.30
C SER A 178 -17.97 19.13 21.44
N ASP A 179 -18.65 19.76 22.40
CA ASP A 179 -18.16 20.65 23.46
C ASP A 179 -17.25 20.04 24.54
N ASP A 180 -16.56 18.92 24.29
CA ASP A 180 -15.81 18.23 25.34
C ASP A 180 -14.31 18.06 25.01
N ALA A 181 -13.53 18.99 25.59
CA ALA A 181 -12.09 18.94 25.89
C ALA A 181 -11.06 19.06 24.74
N SER A 182 -10.26 20.13 24.82
CA SER A 182 -9.13 20.47 23.93
C SER A 182 -8.14 19.30 23.66
N PRO A 183 -7.92 18.91 22.38
CA PRO A 183 -7.03 17.81 21.96
C PRO A 183 -5.56 17.98 22.35
N LEU A 184 -5.08 19.24 22.43
CA LEU A 184 -3.71 19.59 22.83
C LEU A 184 -3.35 19.03 24.22
N SER A 185 -4.32 18.96 25.13
CA SER A 185 -4.11 18.39 26.46
C SER A 185 -3.91 16.87 26.42
N ARG A 186 -4.47 16.18 25.41
CA ARG A 186 -4.47 14.71 25.31
C ARG A 186 -3.13 14.17 24.83
N ALA A 187 -2.49 14.84 23.87
CA ALA A 187 -1.17 14.46 23.38
C ALA A 187 -0.06 14.73 24.42
N GLN A 188 -0.12 15.87 25.11
CA GLN A 188 0.83 16.19 26.18
C GLN A 188 0.60 15.33 27.44
N ASN A 189 -0.65 15.04 27.83
CA ASN A 189 -0.92 14.15 28.98
C ASN A 189 -0.51 12.69 28.73
N ARG A 190 -0.58 12.17 27.50
CA ARG A 190 -0.12 10.79 27.21
C ARG A 190 1.38 10.61 27.44
N PHE A 191 2.17 11.63 27.12
CA PHE A 191 3.61 11.63 27.38
C PHE A 191 3.94 11.90 28.86
N SER A 192 3.24 12.82 29.53
CA SER A 192 3.54 13.12 30.95
C SER A 192 3.06 12.04 31.93
N LYS A 193 1.88 11.42 31.72
CA LYS A 193 1.31 10.44 32.67
C LYS A 193 2.00 9.06 32.65
N SER A 194 2.67 8.69 31.56
CA SER A 194 3.41 7.41 31.51
C SER A 194 4.76 7.47 32.25
N TRP A 195 5.22 8.67 32.63
CA TRP A 195 6.56 8.87 33.22
C TRP A 195 6.55 9.20 34.72
N SER A 196 5.41 9.58 35.30
CA SER A 196 5.30 9.87 36.75
C SER A 196 4.99 8.66 37.63
N LYS A 197 4.81 7.45 37.07
CA LYS A 197 4.39 6.26 37.85
C LYS A 197 5.51 5.27 38.25
N GLY A 198 6.78 5.64 38.08
CA GLY A 198 7.90 4.72 38.32
C GLY A 198 9.12 5.36 38.96
N SER A 199 8.94 6.34 39.84
CA SER A 199 10.01 6.90 40.67
C SER A 199 9.75 6.65 42.14
#